data_AF-A0A843IS07-F1
#
_entry.id   AF-A0A843IS07-F1
#
_cell.length_a   1.000
_cell.length_b   1.000
_cell.length_c   1.000
_cell.angle_alpha   90.00
_cell.angle_beta   90.00
_cell.angle_gamma   90.00
#
_symmetry.space_group_name_H-M   'P 1'
#
loop_
_entity.id
_entity.type
_entity.pdbx_description
1 polymer ?
#
loop_
_entity_poly.entity_id
_entity_poly.type
_entity_poly.pdbx_seq_one_letter_code
_entity_poly.pdbx_strand_id
1 'polypeptide(L)'
;MILKDLLNHFEIEEDLPDYLLSQPFNEVFMDGEVTLKDDSYEIVVTTRQDVTHQMFIRPNDEFPVIIMSELPNGLLNGMKFPQEEHVGIPINKL
;
A
#
# COMPACT_ATOMS: atom_id res chain seq x y z
N MET A 1 5.64 5.97 -9.32
CA MET A 1 6.72 5.97 -8.30
C MET A 1 7.10 4.54 -7.88
N ILE A 2 8.24 4.33 -7.23
CA ILE A 2 8.54 3.05 -6.54
C ILE A 2 8.25 3.14 -5.03
N LEU A 3 8.12 1.99 -4.34
CA LEU A 3 7.83 1.98 -2.90
C LEU A 3 8.87 2.76 -2.09
N LYS A 4 10.15 2.61 -2.44
CA LYS A 4 11.22 3.33 -1.74
C LYS A 4 11.02 4.85 -1.74
N ASP A 5 10.50 5.41 -2.82
CA ASP A 5 10.21 6.85 -2.90
C ASP A 5 9.10 7.23 -1.91
N LEU A 6 8.10 6.37 -1.76
CA LEU A 6 6.98 6.56 -0.84
C LEU A 6 7.42 6.49 0.62
N LEU A 7 8.23 5.49 0.96
CA LEU A 7 8.77 5.33 2.31
C LEU A 7 9.62 6.54 2.69
N ASN A 8 10.48 7.00 1.79
CA ASN A 8 11.28 8.20 2.01
C ASN A 8 10.40 9.46 2.15
N HIS A 9 9.32 9.57 1.38
CA HIS A 9 8.41 10.71 1.44
C HIS A 9 7.72 10.84 2.79
N PHE A 10 7.31 9.72 3.39
CA PHE A 10 6.65 9.67 4.68
C PHE A 10 7.60 9.40 5.86
N GLU A 11 8.92 9.43 5.63
CA GLU A 11 9.95 9.17 6.64
C GLU A 11 9.79 7.80 7.35
N ILE A 12 9.38 6.77 6.59
CA ILE A 12 9.21 5.40 7.08
C ILE A 12 10.55 4.63 6.96
N GLU A 13 11.17 4.32 8.09
CA GLU A 13 12.45 3.63 8.18
C GLU A 13 12.29 2.14 8.53
N GLU A 14 11.57 1.40 7.68
CA GLU A 14 11.33 -0.04 7.89
C GLU A 14 12.15 -0.92 6.93
N ASP A 15 12.55 -2.08 7.42
CA ASP A 15 13.20 -3.10 6.59
C ASP A 15 12.15 -3.91 5.83
N LEU A 16 12.24 -3.89 4.50
CA LEU A 16 11.33 -4.56 3.59
C LEU A 16 12.12 -5.30 2.52
N PRO A 17 11.60 -6.43 2.00
CA PRO A 17 12.22 -7.14 0.88
C PRO A 17 12.66 -6.22 -0.27
N ASP A 18 13.89 -6.38 -0.75
CA ASP A 18 14.49 -5.54 -1.80
C ASP A 18 13.60 -5.41 -3.04
N TYR A 19 12.96 -6.51 -3.42
CA TYR A 19 12.08 -6.55 -4.58
C TYR A 19 10.90 -5.57 -4.41
N LEU A 20 10.32 -5.46 -3.20
CA LEU A 20 9.23 -4.52 -2.87
C LEU A 20 9.67 -3.07 -2.95
N LEU A 21 10.88 -2.77 -2.48
CA LEU A 21 11.43 -1.41 -2.53
C LEU A 21 11.49 -0.87 -3.97
N SER A 22 11.68 -1.77 -4.94
CA SER A 22 11.70 -1.47 -6.37
C SER A 22 10.34 -1.61 -7.08
N GLN A 23 9.29 -2.12 -6.41
CA GLN A 23 7.99 -2.30 -7.03
C GLN A 23 7.33 -0.95 -7.37
N PRO A 24 6.76 -0.82 -8.57
CA PRO A 24 6.05 0.39 -8.97
C PRO A 24 4.67 0.47 -8.31
N PHE A 25 4.34 1.65 -7.80
CA PHE A 25 3.05 1.98 -7.21
C PHE A 25 2.49 3.27 -7.81
N ASN A 26 1.17 3.45 -7.63
CA ASN A 26 0.48 4.65 -8.08
C ASN A 26 0.95 5.87 -7.27
N GLU A 27 1.24 6.97 -7.95
CA GLU A 27 1.70 8.21 -7.31
C GLU A 27 0.66 8.88 -6.42
N VAL A 28 -0.61 8.52 -6.57
CA VAL A 28 -1.70 9.02 -5.72
C VAL A 28 -1.43 8.86 -4.22
N PHE A 29 -0.67 7.84 -3.82
CA PHE A 29 -0.34 7.62 -2.40
C PHE A 29 0.54 8.71 -1.81
N MET A 30 1.26 9.50 -2.62
CA MET A 30 2.04 10.66 -2.14
C MET A 30 1.17 11.79 -1.61
N ASP A 31 -0.10 11.86 -2.04
CA ASP A 31 -1.05 12.86 -1.56
C ASP A 31 -1.85 12.35 -0.34
N GLY A 32 -1.51 11.18 0.18
CA GLY A 32 -2.25 10.52 1.26
C GLY A 32 -1.86 10.99 2.66
N GLU A 33 -2.76 10.74 3.61
CA GLU A 33 -2.48 10.88 5.04
C GLU A 33 -1.89 9.57 5.56
N VAL A 34 -0.72 9.65 6.20
CA VAL A 34 -0.07 8.52 6.86
C VAL A 34 -0.42 8.48 8.34
N THR A 35 -0.80 7.30 8.83
CA THR A 35 -1.01 7.04 10.25
C THR A 35 -0.22 5.80 10.66
N LEU A 36 0.32 5.81 11.88
CA LEU A 36 1.01 4.66 12.48
C LEU A 36 0.14 4.10 13.60
N LYS A 37 -0.18 2.81 13.52
CA LYS A 37 -0.98 2.10 14.52
C LYS A 37 -0.53 0.65 14.63
N ASP A 38 -0.26 0.19 15.86
CA ASP A 38 0.08 -1.21 16.16
C ASP A 38 1.20 -1.76 15.25
N ASP A 39 2.29 -0.99 15.07
CA ASP A 39 3.44 -1.30 14.20
C ASP A 39 3.07 -1.48 12.70
N SER A 40 1.93 -0.92 12.29
CA SER A 40 1.47 -0.87 10.91
C SER A 40 1.34 0.59 10.48
N TYR A 41 1.91 0.94 9.33
CA TYR A 41 1.61 2.21 8.67
C TYR A 41 0.38 2.02 7.79
N GLU A 42 -0.51 3.00 7.80
CA GLU A 42 -1.66 3.09 6.91
C GLU A 42 -1.62 4.44 6.20
N ILE A 43 -1.54 4.41 4.88
CA ILE A 43 -1.59 5.59 4.00
C ILE A 43 -2.95 5.59 3.31
N VAL A 44 -3.75 6.64 3.52
CA VAL A 44 -5.09 6.76 2.96
C VAL A 44 -5.19 7.99 2.07
N VAL A 45 -5.75 7.81 0.88
CA VAL A 45 -6.02 8.91 -0.06
C VAL A 45 -7.38 8.74 -0.70
N THR A 46 -8.23 9.76 -0.62
CA THR A 46 -9.51 9.81 -1.34
C THR A 46 -9.37 10.74 -2.54
N THR A 47 -9.58 10.18 -3.73
CA THR A 47 -9.49 10.93 -4.98
C THR A 47 -10.78 11.69 -5.27
N ARG A 48 -10.74 12.62 -6.24
CA ARG A 48 -11.92 13.38 -6.69
C ARG A 48 -13.05 12.53 -7.29
N GLN A 49 -12.80 11.26 -7.56
CA GLN A 49 -13.77 10.32 -8.12
C GLN A 49 -14.46 9.49 -7.02
N ASP A 50 -14.36 9.90 -5.76
CA ASP A 50 -14.84 9.17 -4.58
C ASP A 50 -14.26 7.75 -4.47
N VAL A 51 -13.04 7.56 -5.01
CA VAL A 51 -12.25 6.32 -4.83
C VAL A 51 -11.32 6.54 -3.65
N THR A 52 -11.38 5.66 -2.66
CA THR A 52 -10.47 5.66 -1.51
C THR A 52 -9.42 4.59 -1.69
N HIS A 53 -8.14 4.98 -1.81
CA HIS A 53 -7.02 4.05 -1.81
C HIS A 53 -6.41 3.97 -0.42
N GLN A 54 -6.10 2.76 0.01
CA GLN A 54 -5.42 2.48 1.27
C GLN A 54 -4.19 1.62 0.99
N MET A 55 -3.05 1.99 1.56
CA MET A 55 -1.85 1.16 1.60
C MET A 55 -1.51 0.84 3.05
N PHE A 56 -1.31 -0.44 3.35
CA PHE A 56 -0.86 -0.93 4.64
C PHE A 56 0.56 -1.44 4.49
N ILE A 57 1.46 -0.98 5.37
CA ILE A 57 2.85 -1.43 5.44
C ILE A 57 3.06 -2.08 6.80
N ARG A 58 3.36 -3.39 6.79
CA ARG A 58 3.53 -4.25 7.96
C ARG A 58 4.78 -5.12 7.80
N PRO A 59 5.97 -4.60 8.14
CA PRO A 59 7.25 -5.23 7.78
C PRO A 59 7.40 -6.69 8.21
N ASN A 60 6.73 -7.09 9.30
CA ASN A 60 6.81 -8.43 9.88
C ASN A 60 5.65 -9.38 9.50
N ASP A 61 4.71 -8.93 8.65
CA ASP A 61 3.55 -9.74 8.23
C ASP A 61 3.92 -10.66 7.05
N GLU A 62 3.12 -11.71 6.80
CA GLU A 62 3.25 -12.57 5.62
C GLU A 62 3.12 -11.73 4.33
N PHE A 63 2.28 -10.70 4.39
CA PHE A 63 2.04 -9.73 3.32
C PHE A 63 2.45 -8.31 3.79
N PRO A 64 3.73 -7.95 3.71
CA PRO A 64 4.23 -6.70 4.24
C PRO A 64 3.66 -5.46 3.57
N VAL A 65 3.17 -5.57 2.35
CA VAL A 65 2.47 -4.47 1.67
C VAL A 65 1.13 -4.96 1.18
N ILE A 66 0.07 -4.26 1.57
CA ILE A 66 -1.30 -4.50 1.09
C ILE A 66 -1.86 -3.20 0.56
N ILE A 67 -2.42 -3.24 -0.63
CA ILE A 67 -3.14 -2.13 -1.23
C ILE A 67 -4.59 -2.52 -1.39
N MET A 68 -5.48 -1.62 -0.97
CA MET A 68 -6.91 -1.70 -1.21
C MET A 68 -7.39 -0.41 -1.87
N SER A 69 -8.47 -0.53 -2.63
CA SER A 69 -9.15 0.57 -3.29
C SER A 69 -10.64 0.30 -3.19
N GLU A 70 -11.34 1.18 -2.51
CA GLU A 70 -12.78 1.20 -2.43
C GLU A 70 -13.32 2.13 -3.51
N LEU A 71 -14.12 1.56 -4.42
CA LEU A 71 -14.79 2.29 -5.47
C LEU A 71 -16.08 2.94 -4.93
N PRO A 72 -16.64 3.97 -5.61
CA PRO A 72 -17.85 4.66 -5.15
C PRO A 72 -19.09 3.76 -4.99
N ASN A 73 -19.09 2.59 -5.64
CA ASN A 73 -20.14 1.59 -5.55
C ASN A 73 -19.92 0.57 -4.43
N GLY A 74 -18.92 0.77 -3.56
CA GLY A 74 -18.56 -0.11 -2.46
C GLY A 74 -17.74 -1.35 -2.86
N LEU A 75 -17.39 -1.50 -4.14
CA LEU A 75 -16.53 -2.61 -4.58
C LEU A 75 -15.10 -2.40 -4.11
N LEU A 76 -14.50 -3.48 -3.60
CA LEU A 76 -13.13 -3.50 -3.11
C LEU A 76 -12.22 -4.25 -4.08
N ASN A 77 -11.21 -3.56 -4.58
CA ASN A 77 -10.12 -4.15 -5.36
C ASN A 77 -8.78 -3.87 -4.67
N GLY A 78 -7.78 -4.70 -4.92
CA GLY A 78 -6.51 -4.54 -4.26
C GLY A 78 -5.46 -5.56 -4.68
N MET A 79 -4.32 -5.48 -4.01
CA MET A 79 -3.20 -6.40 -4.20
C MET A 79 -2.43 -6.53 -2.89
N LYS A 80 -2.01 -7.75 -2.55
CA LYS A 80 -1.10 -8.00 -1.44
C LYS A 80 0.21 -8.58 -1.95
N PHE A 81 1.32 -8.16 -1.36
CA PHE A 81 2.65 -8.56 -1.76
C PHE A 81 3.31 -9.32 -0.61
N PRO A 82 3.78 -10.56 -0.83
CA PRO A 82 4.34 -11.41 0.22
C PRO A 82 5.78 -11.01 0.62
N GLN A 83 6.36 -11.66 1.63
CA GLN A 83 7.78 -11.45 1.98
C GLN A 83 8.76 -11.94 0.90
N GLU A 84 8.42 -13.05 0.23
CA GLU A 84 9.24 -13.62 -0.83
C GLU A 84 8.83 -13.07 -2.21
N GLU A 85 9.77 -12.94 -3.13
CA GLU A 85 9.50 -12.40 -4.47
C GLU A 85 8.47 -13.26 -5.20
N HIS A 86 7.27 -12.69 -5.39
CA HIS A 86 6.19 -13.30 -6.13
C HIS A 86 5.37 -12.21 -6.83
N VAL A 87 4.69 -12.56 -7.92
CA VAL A 87 3.67 -11.68 -8.53
C VAL A 87 2.62 -11.36 -7.46
N GLY A 88 2.32 -10.07 -7.26
CA GLY A 88 1.33 -9.62 -6.27
C GLY A 88 0.00 -10.37 -6.39
N ILE A 89 -0.59 -10.73 -5.26
CA ILE A 89 -1.81 -11.53 -5.22
C ILE A 89 -3.01 -10.58 -5.24
N PRO A 90 -3.89 -10.65 -6.26
CA PRO A 90 -5.03 -9.75 -6.35
C PRO A 90 -6.03 -10.01 -5.22
N ILE A 91 -6.64 -8.93 -4.73
CA ILE A 91 -7.76 -8.95 -3.80
C ILE A 91 -8.97 -8.42 -4.56
N ASN A 92 -9.98 -9.25 -4.75
CA ASN A 92 -11.27 -8.83 -5.28
C ASN A 92 -12.34 -9.29 -4.29
N LYS A 93 -13.07 -8.35 -3.68
CA LYS A 93 -14.20 -8.65 -2.79
C LYS A 93 -15.45 -7.94 -3.29
N LEU A 94 -16.54 -8.71 -3.34
CA LEU A 94 -17.91 -8.26 -3.57
C LEU A 94 -18.58 -7.93 -2.23
#